data_AF-A0A3P8U8A6-F1
#
_entry.id   AF-A0A3P8U8A6-F1
#
_cell.length_a   1.000
_cell.length_b   1.000
_cell.length_c   1.000
_cell.angle_alpha   90.00
_cell.angle_beta   90.00
_cell.angle_gamma   90.00
#
_symmetry.space_group_name_H-M   'P 1'
#
loop_
_entity.id
_entity.type
_entity.pdbx_description
1 polymer ?
#
loop_
_entity_poly.entity_id
_entity_poly.type
_entity_poly.pdbx_seq_one_letter_code
_entity_poly.pdbx_strand_id
1 'polypeptide(L)'
;MLKAITDERNRLNSRQEISGLGCFKDDRIVFWTWMFSTYFMEKWAQRQDDMLFYVRRKPAYVSADNAEGKKVEVEVYRRDSKKLPGLGDPDIDWEESVYLNLILQKLDYVVTCAVCTRSDAGDIHIHKKKCQEVFASPSKHAMDSKGEESKMSYPNIFFMIDNFEEVFSDMTSNTFQGVIFQGSIRYEALKKVYDNRVS
;
A
#
# COMPACT_ATOMS: atom_id res chain seq x y z
N MET A 1 -15.13 1.36 7.15
CA MET A 1 -13.71 1.69 7.34
C MET A 1 -13.33 3.01 6.69
N LEU A 2 -13.27 3.11 5.35
CA LEU A 2 -12.81 4.33 4.66
C LEU A 2 -13.59 5.60 5.04
N LYS A 3 -14.92 5.52 5.17
CA LYS A 3 -15.75 6.63 5.66
C LYS A 3 -15.31 7.12 7.05
N ALA A 4 -15.06 6.21 7.99
CA ALA A 4 -14.62 6.57 9.34
C ALA A 4 -13.23 7.24 9.34
N ILE A 5 -12.33 6.80 8.45
CA ILE A 5 -11.03 7.44 8.24
C ILE A 5 -11.21 8.87 7.70
N THR A 6 -12.07 9.05 6.69
CA THR A 6 -12.37 10.38 6.12
C THR A 6 -12.97 11.31 7.17
N ASP A 7 -13.94 10.83 7.95
CA ASP A 7 -14.59 11.61 9.00
C ASP A 7 -13.57 12.04 10.08
N GLU A 8 -12.65 11.15 10.47
CA GLU A 8 -11.57 11.48 11.40
C GLU A 8 -10.59 12.51 10.84
N ARG A 9 -10.19 12.37 9.56
CA ARG A 9 -9.32 13.34 8.89
C ARG A 9 -9.96 14.73 8.82
N ASN A 10 -11.27 14.79 8.52
CA ASN A 10 -12.02 16.04 8.52
C ASN A 10 -12.09 16.66 9.92
N ARG A 11 -12.34 15.84 10.96
CA ARG A 11 -12.34 16.28 12.36
C ARG A 11 -11.00 16.89 12.78
N LEU A 12 -9.88 16.30 12.35
CA LEU A 12 -8.54 16.81 12.66
C LEU A 12 -8.23 18.12 11.93
N ASN A 13 -8.61 18.23 10.65
CA ASN A 13 -8.43 19.46 9.87
C ASN A 13 -9.22 20.63 10.47
N SER A 14 -10.48 20.41 10.89
CA SER A 14 -11.29 21.44 11.54
C SER A 14 -10.79 21.83 12.94
N ARG A 15 -10.06 20.94 13.64
CA ARG A 15 -9.54 21.20 15.00
C ARG A 15 -8.15 21.84 14.99
N GLN A 16 -7.38 21.70 13.92
CA GLN A 16 -6.08 22.36 13.75
C GLN A 16 -6.20 23.89 13.70
N GLU A 17 -7.36 24.43 13.34
CA GLU A 17 -7.61 25.87 13.32
C GLU A 17 -7.85 26.48 14.72
N ILE A 18 -8.03 25.68 15.78
CA ILE A 18 -8.62 26.18 17.04
C ILE A 18 -7.70 26.17 18.29
N SER A 19 -6.68 25.31 18.45
CA SER A 19 -5.75 25.45 19.61
C SER A 19 -4.58 24.45 19.66
N GLY A 20 -3.44 24.92 20.19
CA GLY A 20 -2.33 24.07 20.66
C GLY A 20 -2.41 23.81 22.17
N LEU A 21 -2.50 22.54 22.57
CA LEU A 21 -2.14 22.01 23.90
C LEU A 21 -2.40 20.49 24.00
N GLY A 22 -1.36 19.71 24.31
CA GLY A 22 -1.33 18.49 25.16
C GLY A 22 -2.30 17.31 25.00
N CYS A 23 -3.61 17.52 24.87
CA CYS A 23 -4.66 16.48 24.91
C CYS A 23 -4.80 15.69 23.58
N PHE A 24 -4.24 16.22 22.49
CA PHE A 24 -4.51 15.75 21.13
C PHE A 24 -3.86 14.43 20.72
N LYS A 25 -2.92 13.90 21.52
CA LYS A 25 -2.21 12.66 21.18
C LYS A 25 -2.98 11.41 21.60
N ASP A 26 -3.76 11.50 22.67
CA ASP A 26 -4.46 10.36 23.28
C ASP A 26 -5.72 9.98 22.48
N ASP A 27 -6.52 10.98 22.07
CA ASP A 27 -7.70 10.75 21.22
C ASP A 27 -7.35 10.07 19.88
N ARG A 28 -6.17 10.41 19.31
CA ARG A 28 -5.72 9.83 18.03
C ARG A 28 -5.31 8.39 18.20
N ILE A 29 -4.53 8.07 19.24
CA ILE A 29 -4.11 6.68 19.47
C ILE A 29 -5.33 5.80 19.74
N VAL A 30 -6.30 6.26 20.55
CA VAL A 30 -7.55 5.53 20.80
C VAL A 30 -8.29 5.23 19.50
N PHE A 31 -8.49 6.23 18.65
CA PHE A 31 -9.19 6.04 17.37
C PHE A 31 -8.47 5.03 16.46
N TRP A 32 -7.16 5.19 16.25
CA TRP A 32 -6.41 4.35 15.32
C TRP A 32 -6.22 2.93 15.84
N THR A 33 -5.99 2.76 17.14
CA THR A 33 -5.94 1.44 17.78
C THR A 33 -7.30 0.72 17.68
N TRP A 34 -8.42 1.44 17.91
CA TRP A 34 -9.76 0.87 17.73
C TRP A 34 -10.00 0.44 16.28
N MET A 35 -9.67 1.29 15.31
CA MET A 35 -9.74 0.95 13.89
C MET A 35 -8.93 -0.30 13.57
N PHE A 36 -7.72 -0.41 14.12
CA PHE A 36 -6.86 -1.57 13.89
C PHE A 36 -7.49 -2.86 14.42
N SER A 37 -7.93 -2.85 15.69
CA SER A 37 -8.58 -4.01 16.33
C SER A 37 -9.81 -4.46 15.55
N THR A 38 -10.74 -3.53 15.28
CA THR A 38 -12.03 -3.86 14.66
C THR A 38 -11.87 -4.41 13.23
N TYR A 39 -10.95 -3.88 12.43
CA TYR A 39 -10.89 -4.22 10.99
C TYR A 39 -9.82 -5.27 10.61
N PHE A 40 -8.80 -5.47 11.44
CA PHE A 40 -7.70 -6.41 11.14
C PHE A 40 -7.56 -7.54 12.17
N MET A 41 -8.02 -7.36 13.42
CA MET A 41 -7.97 -8.40 14.45
C MET A 41 -9.32 -9.15 14.59
N GLU A 42 -10.44 -8.43 14.68
CA GLU A 42 -11.76 -9.01 14.98
C GLU A 42 -12.50 -9.49 13.73
N LYS A 43 -12.56 -8.67 12.67
CA LYS A 43 -13.32 -8.96 11.45
C LYS A 43 -12.48 -9.77 10.45
N TRP A 44 -12.44 -11.08 10.63
CA TRP A 44 -11.75 -11.99 9.73
C TRP A 44 -12.67 -12.59 8.66
N ALA A 45 -12.18 -12.63 7.41
CA ALA A 45 -12.74 -13.43 6.33
C ALA A 45 -11.74 -14.56 6.00
N GLN A 46 -12.22 -15.79 5.80
CA GLN A 46 -11.42 -17.01 5.61
C GLN A 46 -10.37 -16.98 4.49
N ARG A 47 -10.41 -15.98 3.59
CA ARG A 47 -9.46 -15.77 2.49
C ARG A 47 -8.39 -14.71 2.76
N GLN A 48 -8.39 -14.07 3.93
CA GLN A 48 -7.44 -13.00 4.25
C GLN A 48 -6.24 -13.52 5.03
N ASP A 49 -5.07 -12.98 4.67
CA ASP A 49 -3.78 -13.19 5.31
C ASP A 49 -3.86 -13.06 6.85
N ASP A 50 -3.13 -13.91 7.58
CA ASP A 50 -3.06 -13.91 9.05
C ASP A 50 -1.95 -13.00 9.59
N MET A 51 -1.15 -12.38 8.71
CA MET A 51 -0.14 -11.41 9.10
C MET A 51 -0.75 -10.06 9.50
N LEU A 52 -0.14 -9.42 10.50
CA LEU A 52 -0.41 -8.08 10.95
C LEU A 52 0.89 -7.28 10.91
N PHE A 53 0.83 -6.09 10.31
CA PHE A 53 1.97 -5.22 10.11
C PHE A 53 1.91 -4.03 11.07
N TYR A 54 2.95 -3.84 11.88
CA TYR A 54 3.03 -2.77 12.87
C TYR A 54 4.20 -1.85 12.54
N VAL A 55 3.92 -0.57 12.34
CA VAL A 55 4.93 0.44 12.06
C VAL A 55 5.40 1.05 13.38
N ARG A 56 6.71 1.00 13.66
CA ARG A 56 7.30 1.65 14.84
C ARG A 56 7.38 3.17 14.64
N ARG A 57 7.04 3.94 15.67
CA ARG A 57 7.24 5.41 15.66
C ARG A 57 8.73 5.74 15.66
N LYS A 58 9.09 6.78 14.89
CA LYS A 58 10.43 7.34 14.96
C LYS A 58 10.59 8.12 16.29
N PRO A 59 11.66 7.91 17.07
CA PRO A 59 11.90 8.73 18.25
C PRO A 59 12.13 10.19 17.84
N ALA A 60 11.36 11.10 18.44
CA ALA A 60 11.33 12.53 18.08
C ALA A 60 12.60 13.33 18.48
N TYR A 61 13.54 12.71 19.21
CA TYR A 61 14.65 13.40 19.87
C TYR A 61 16.04 13.20 19.23
N VAL A 62 16.12 12.70 18.01
CA VAL A 62 17.42 12.46 17.36
C VAL A 62 17.60 13.37 16.15
N SER A 63 18.55 14.30 16.27
CA SER A 63 18.94 15.37 15.35
C SER A 63 18.86 15.04 13.86
N ALA A 64 18.51 16.06 13.07
CA ALA A 64 18.27 16.04 11.63
C ALA A 64 19.50 15.73 10.75
N ASP A 65 20.68 15.50 11.33
CA ASP A 65 21.95 15.41 10.58
C ASP A 65 22.29 14.01 10.04
N ASN A 66 21.41 13.01 10.18
CA ASN A 66 21.61 11.67 9.60
C ASN A 66 20.41 11.25 8.75
N ALA A 67 20.19 11.96 7.64
CA ALA A 67 19.09 11.73 6.69
C ALA A 67 19.32 10.53 5.75
N GLU A 68 20.53 9.98 5.69
CA GLU A 68 20.85 8.82 4.84
C GLU A 68 20.72 7.51 5.65
N GLY A 69 19.51 6.94 5.68
CA GLY A 69 19.35 5.51 5.99
C GLY A 69 18.58 5.10 7.25
N LYS A 70 17.84 6.00 7.93
CA LYS A 70 16.91 5.58 8.99
C LYS A 70 15.66 4.91 8.41
N LYS A 71 15.76 3.60 8.19
CA LYS A 71 14.65 2.72 7.79
C LYS A 71 13.52 2.81 8.81
N VAL A 72 12.29 2.98 8.32
CA VAL A 72 11.10 2.75 9.16
C VAL A 72 11.06 1.26 9.49
N GLU A 73 10.94 0.94 10.76
CA GLU A 73 10.87 -0.44 11.23
C GLU A 73 9.42 -0.92 11.20
N VAL A 74 9.21 -2.05 10.52
CA VAL A 74 7.91 -2.72 10.43
C VAL A 74 8.05 -4.09 11.07
N GLU A 75 7.29 -4.30 12.14
CA GLU A 75 7.18 -5.60 12.80
C GLU A 75 6.02 -6.37 12.19
N VAL A 76 6.23 -7.67 11.94
CA VAL A 76 5.23 -8.54 11.34
C VAL A 76 4.95 -9.68 12.29
N TYR A 77 3.67 -9.86 12.63
CA TYR A 77 3.23 -10.93 13.51
C TYR A 77 2.05 -11.66 12.89
N ARG A 78 1.97 -12.96 13.18
CA ARG A 78 0.73 -13.72 13.00
C ARG A 78 -0.33 -13.18 13.97
N ARG A 79 -1.59 -13.13 13.54
CA ARG A 79 -2.73 -12.64 14.34
C ARG A 79 -2.95 -13.40 15.64
N ASP A 80 -2.54 -14.68 15.72
CA ASP A 80 -2.63 -15.52 16.91
C ASP A 80 -1.35 -15.50 17.77
N SER A 81 -0.38 -14.67 17.41
CA SER A 81 0.89 -14.56 18.13
C SER A 81 0.68 -14.08 19.56
N LYS A 82 1.36 -14.73 20.51
CA LYS A 82 1.43 -14.27 21.90
C LYS A 82 2.34 -13.05 22.10
N LYS A 83 3.04 -12.61 21.05
CA LYS A 83 4.01 -11.50 21.07
C LYS A 83 3.46 -10.23 20.41
N LEU A 84 2.15 -10.15 20.20
CA LEU A 84 1.54 -8.96 19.60
C LEU A 84 1.79 -7.72 20.49
N PRO A 85 2.07 -6.55 19.89
CA PRO A 85 2.09 -5.29 20.62
C PRO A 85 0.78 -5.05 21.37
N GLY A 86 0.86 -4.47 22.56
CA GLY A 86 -0.33 -4.11 23.33
C GLY A 86 -1.16 -3.05 22.61
N LEU A 87 -2.49 -3.19 22.61
CA LEU A 87 -3.36 -2.15 22.04
C LEU A 87 -3.12 -0.81 22.73
N GLY A 88 -2.80 0.23 21.94
CA GLY A 88 -2.47 1.55 22.44
C GLY A 88 -1.01 1.73 22.84
N ASP A 89 -0.12 0.80 22.47
CA ASP A 89 1.33 0.94 22.65
C ASP A 89 1.81 2.27 22.02
N PRO A 90 2.43 3.17 22.80
CA PRO A 90 2.85 4.49 22.33
C PRO A 90 4.03 4.45 21.35
N ASP A 91 4.78 3.34 21.29
CA ASP A 91 5.90 3.13 20.37
C ASP A 91 5.43 2.66 18.99
N ILE A 92 4.14 2.28 18.87
CA ILE A 92 3.52 1.92 17.61
C ILE A 92 2.85 3.13 16.98
N ASP A 93 3.11 3.34 15.69
CA ASP A 93 2.37 4.24 14.86
C ASP A 93 1.11 3.53 14.35
N TRP A 94 0.05 3.60 15.16
CA TRP A 94 -1.23 2.96 14.84
C TRP A 94 -1.87 3.49 13.57
N GLU A 95 -1.63 4.77 13.23
CA GLU A 95 -2.16 5.38 12.01
C GLU A 95 -1.49 4.77 10.76
N GLU A 96 -0.15 4.78 10.73
CA GLU A 96 0.62 4.16 9.65
C GLU A 96 0.39 2.64 9.56
N SER A 97 0.23 1.97 10.72
CA SER A 97 -0.12 0.55 10.76
C SER A 97 -1.48 0.29 10.13
N VAL A 98 -2.50 1.11 10.42
CA VAL A 98 -3.83 0.97 9.78
C VAL A 98 -3.72 1.17 8.27
N TYR A 99 -2.94 2.16 7.80
CA TYR A 99 -2.75 2.37 6.36
C TYR A 99 -2.02 1.23 5.67
N LEU A 100 -0.96 0.72 6.27
CA LEU A 100 -0.20 -0.38 5.71
C LEU A 100 -1.07 -1.63 5.59
N ASN A 101 -1.80 -2.02 6.63
CA ASN A 101 -2.68 -3.20 6.57
C ASN A 101 -3.86 -2.99 5.61
N LEU A 102 -4.39 -1.75 5.49
CA LEU A 102 -5.41 -1.43 4.50
C LEU A 102 -4.88 -1.67 3.08
N ILE A 103 -3.69 -1.14 2.77
CA ILE A 103 -3.03 -1.26 1.46
C ILE A 103 -2.74 -2.72 1.13
N LEU A 104 -2.26 -3.50 2.10
CA LEU A 104 -1.83 -4.88 1.86
C LEU A 104 -2.98 -5.89 1.83
N GLN A 105 -4.07 -5.66 2.57
CA GLN A 105 -5.08 -6.71 2.83
C GLN A 105 -6.49 -6.40 2.35
N LYS A 106 -6.80 -5.13 2.06
CA LYS A 106 -8.18 -4.68 1.75
C LYS A 106 -8.31 -4.05 0.37
N LEU A 107 -7.23 -3.97 -0.39
CA LEU A 107 -7.21 -3.45 -1.76
C LEU A 107 -6.76 -4.55 -2.72
N ASP A 108 -7.45 -4.66 -3.85
CA ASP A 108 -7.11 -5.58 -4.93
C ASP A 108 -6.29 -4.84 -5.99
N TYR A 109 -5.21 -5.46 -6.44
CA TYR A 109 -4.31 -4.87 -7.44
C TYR A 109 -4.24 -5.74 -8.68
N VAL A 110 -4.24 -5.10 -9.85
CA VAL A 110 -4.16 -5.77 -11.14
C VAL A 110 -3.07 -5.11 -11.98
N VAL A 111 -2.06 -5.88 -12.36
CA VAL A 111 -1.08 -5.49 -13.37
C VAL A 111 -1.67 -5.77 -14.73
N THR A 112 -1.68 -4.75 -15.59
CA THR A 112 -2.15 -4.87 -16.96
C THR A 112 -0.98 -4.66 -17.91
N CYS A 113 -0.70 -5.65 -18.75
CA CYS A 113 0.22 -5.55 -19.88
C CYS A 113 -0.58 -5.54 -21.18
N ALA A 114 -0.25 -4.65 -22.10
CA ALA A 114 -0.90 -4.59 -23.40
C ALA A 114 0.11 -4.29 -24.51
N VAL A 115 -0.02 -4.98 -25.64
CA VAL A 115 0.68 -4.67 -26.89
C VAL A 115 -0.22 -3.81 -27.73
N CYS A 116 0.24 -2.61 -28.07
CA CYS A 116 -0.55 -1.63 -28.79
C CYS A 116 0.28 -0.98 -29.92
N THR A 117 -0.39 -0.56 -30.98
CA THR A 117 0.15 0.43 -31.93
C THR A 117 -0.46 1.79 -31.64
N ARG A 118 0.34 2.85 -31.79
CA ARG A 118 -0.14 4.23 -31.73
C ARG A 118 -0.14 4.79 -33.14
N SER A 119 -1.29 5.24 -33.64
CA SER A 119 -1.38 5.91 -34.92
C SER A 119 -0.76 7.32 -34.84
N ASP A 120 -0.44 7.91 -35.99
CA ASP A 120 0.05 9.29 -36.06
C ASP A 120 -1.00 10.32 -35.55
N ALA A 121 -2.28 9.95 -35.58
CA ALA A 121 -3.38 10.73 -35.00
C ALA A 121 -3.46 10.63 -33.47
N GLY A 122 -2.65 9.77 -32.84
CA GLY A 122 -2.61 9.55 -31.38
C GLY A 122 -3.53 8.44 -30.89
N ASP A 123 -4.29 7.78 -31.76
CA ASP A 123 -5.17 6.68 -31.38
C ASP A 123 -4.36 5.44 -31.02
N ILE A 124 -4.71 4.80 -29.90
CA ILE A 124 -4.07 3.58 -29.42
C ILE A 124 -4.92 2.38 -29.83
N HIS A 125 -4.35 1.49 -30.63
CA HIS A 125 -4.98 0.22 -31.03
C HIS A 125 -4.36 -0.93 -30.24
N ILE A 126 -5.16 -1.59 -29.42
CA ILE A 126 -4.71 -2.69 -28.56
C ILE A 126 -4.78 -4.00 -29.36
N HIS A 127 -3.63 -4.63 -29.58
CA HIS A 127 -3.52 -5.93 -30.25
C HIS A 127 -3.68 -7.08 -29.28
N LYS A 128 -3.06 -6.98 -28.10
CA LYS A 128 -3.12 -7.98 -27.03
C LYS A 128 -3.21 -7.27 -25.69
N LYS A 129 -3.97 -7.84 -24.75
CA LYS A 129 -4.09 -7.34 -23.38
C LYS A 129 -4.16 -8.53 -22.42
N LYS A 130 -3.35 -8.48 -21.36
CA LYS A 130 -3.35 -9.44 -20.26
C LYS A 130 -3.44 -8.67 -18.96
N CYS A 131 -4.36 -9.09 -18.11
CA CYS A 131 -4.51 -8.57 -16.75
C CYS A 131 -4.18 -9.71 -15.78
N GLN A 132 -3.32 -9.44 -14.81
CA GLN A 132 -2.94 -10.38 -13.76
C GLN A 132 -3.19 -9.71 -12.42
N GLU A 133 -3.95 -10.38 -11.56
CA GLU A 133 -4.08 -9.97 -10.16
C GLU A 133 -2.74 -10.19 -9.45
N VAL A 134 -2.33 -9.22 -8.64
CA VAL A 134 -1.04 -9.21 -7.94
C VAL A 134 -1.23 -8.85 -6.48
N PHE A 135 -0.32 -9.31 -5.64
CA PHE A 135 -0.34 -9.01 -4.21
C PHE A 135 0.66 -7.91 -3.89
N ALA A 136 0.23 -6.97 -3.06
CA ALA A 136 1.09 -5.95 -2.49
C ALA A 136 1.99 -6.55 -1.41
N SER A 137 3.24 -6.12 -1.34
CA SER A 137 4.22 -6.55 -0.36
C SER A 137 5.02 -5.35 0.15
N PRO A 138 5.23 -5.19 1.47
CA PRO A 138 6.12 -4.19 2.02
C PRO A 138 7.60 -4.60 1.92
N SER A 139 7.88 -5.83 1.47
CA SER A 139 9.23 -6.36 1.29
C SER A 139 9.56 -6.57 -0.18
N LYS A 140 10.80 -6.24 -0.54
CA LYS A 140 11.33 -6.47 -1.88
C LYS A 140 11.95 -7.86 -1.95
N HIS A 141 11.52 -8.63 -2.94
CA HIS A 141 12.16 -9.86 -3.37
C HIS A 141 12.76 -9.62 -4.76
N ALA A 142 14.04 -9.93 -4.95
CA ALA A 142 14.66 -9.87 -6.27
C ALA A 142 14.16 -11.05 -7.11
N MET A 143 13.61 -10.75 -8.29
CA MET A 143 13.02 -11.76 -9.18
C MET A 143 14.08 -12.56 -9.95
N ASP A 144 15.30 -12.01 -10.08
CA ASP A 144 16.42 -12.52 -10.86
C ASP A 144 17.34 -13.47 -10.07
N SER A 145 17.21 -13.52 -8.75
CA SER A 145 18.16 -14.21 -7.87
C SER A 145 17.43 -15.20 -6.95
N LYS A 146 17.54 -16.49 -7.27
CA LYS A 146 17.00 -17.58 -6.45
C LYS A 146 17.80 -17.67 -5.14
N GLY A 147 17.28 -17.06 -4.06
CA GLY A 147 17.86 -17.17 -2.72
C GLY A 147 18.26 -15.85 -2.04
N GLU A 148 17.99 -14.68 -2.62
CA GLU A 148 18.16 -13.42 -1.88
C GLU A 148 17.10 -13.28 -0.77
N GLU A 149 17.56 -12.88 0.43
CA GLU A 149 16.68 -12.61 1.56
C GLU A 149 15.72 -11.46 1.25
N SER A 150 14.44 -11.66 1.59
CA SER A 150 13.41 -10.61 1.52
C SER A 150 13.84 -9.40 2.37
N LYS A 151 14.02 -8.24 1.73
CA LYS A 151 14.40 -7.02 2.44
C LYS A 151 13.19 -6.13 2.66
N MET A 152 12.92 -5.78 3.91
CA MET A 152 11.90 -4.77 4.25
C MET A 152 12.19 -3.47 3.49
N SER A 153 11.20 -2.99 2.76
CA SER A 153 11.33 -1.91 1.79
C SER A 153 10.35 -0.76 2.01
N TYR A 154 9.44 -0.91 2.98
CA TYR A 154 8.56 0.15 3.45
C TYR A 154 9.35 1.44 3.74
N PRO A 155 8.90 2.62 3.24
CA PRO A 155 7.56 2.93 2.74
C PRO A 155 7.24 2.50 1.30
N ASN A 156 8.19 1.90 0.57
CA ASN A 156 7.90 1.39 -0.77
C ASN A 156 7.11 0.08 -0.71
N ILE A 157 6.05 0.01 -1.51
CA ILE A 157 5.23 -1.19 -1.67
C ILE A 157 5.51 -1.78 -3.05
N PHE A 158 5.80 -3.08 -3.08
CA PHE A 158 6.08 -3.84 -4.30
C PHE A 158 4.90 -4.72 -4.64
N PHE A 159 4.72 -5.01 -5.92
CA PHE A 159 3.68 -5.91 -6.40
C PHE A 159 4.34 -7.14 -7.00
N MET A 160 4.06 -8.29 -6.40
CA MET A 160 4.68 -9.55 -6.80
C MET A 160 3.94 -10.12 -8.01
N ILE A 161 4.70 -10.51 -9.03
CA ILE A 161 4.20 -11.27 -10.18
C ILE A 161 4.88 -12.62 -10.14
N ASP A 162 4.15 -13.66 -9.76
CA ASP A 162 4.69 -15.01 -9.82
C ASP A 162 4.73 -15.51 -11.27
N ASN A 163 5.81 -16.19 -11.61
CA ASN A 163 6.03 -16.82 -12.91
C ASN A 163 5.78 -15.88 -14.11
N PHE A 164 6.44 -14.72 -14.12
CA PHE A 164 6.30 -13.69 -15.17
C PHE A 164 6.34 -14.26 -16.60
N GLU A 165 7.27 -15.19 -16.87
CA GLU A 165 7.40 -15.82 -18.19
C GLU A 165 6.15 -16.59 -18.58
N GLU A 166 5.52 -17.33 -17.67
CA GLU A 166 4.26 -18.04 -17.96
C GLU A 166 3.12 -17.04 -18.19
N VAL A 167 2.98 -16.06 -17.29
CA VAL A 167 1.87 -15.08 -17.31
C VAL A 167 1.87 -14.26 -18.60
N PHE A 168 3.06 -13.92 -19.12
CA PHE A 168 3.24 -13.03 -20.26
C PHE A 168 3.94 -13.68 -21.47
N SER A 169 4.07 -15.00 -21.52
CA SER A 169 4.68 -15.73 -22.66
C SER A 169 4.09 -15.31 -24.01
N ASP A 170 2.76 -15.20 -24.06
CA ASP A 170 1.99 -14.81 -25.25
C ASP A 170 2.15 -13.33 -25.65
N MET A 171 2.81 -12.51 -24.84
CA MET A 171 3.09 -11.10 -25.14
C MET A 171 4.34 -10.91 -25.99
N THR A 172 5.17 -11.94 -26.14
CA THR A 172 6.32 -11.88 -27.05
C THR A 172 5.82 -11.88 -28.50
N SER A 173 6.30 -10.91 -29.29
CA SER A 173 6.04 -10.87 -30.73
C SER A 173 7.34 -10.73 -31.47
N ASN A 174 7.58 -11.67 -32.37
CA ASN A 174 8.74 -11.74 -33.26
C ASN A 174 8.79 -10.58 -34.26
N THR A 175 7.69 -9.83 -34.37
CA THR A 175 7.45 -8.78 -35.37
C THR A 175 7.41 -7.37 -34.79
N PHE A 176 7.27 -7.21 -33.47
CA PHE A 176 7.19 -5.90 -32.82
C PHE A 176 8.39 -5.66 -31.91
N GLN A 177 9.29 -4.79 -32.34
CA GLN A 177 10.35 -4.25 -31.49
C GLN A 177 9.76 -3.11 -30.65
N GLY A 178 9.12 -3.46 -29.53
CA GLY A 178 8.44 -2.52 -28.64
C GLY A 178 9.27 -2.13 -27.41
N VAL A 179 9.07 -0.91 -26.92
CA VAL A 179 9.62 -0.45 -25.63
C VAL A 179 8.59 -0.72 -24.54
N ILE A 180 9.01 -1.29 -23.40
CA ILE A 180 8.15 -1.42 -22.22
C ILE A 180 8.02 -0.02 -21.59
N PHE A 181 6.81 0.52 -21.60
CA PHE A 181 6.50 1.75 -20.88
C PHE A 181 5.87 1.40 -19.54
N GLN A 182 6.52 1.82 -18.45
CA GLN A 182 5.89 1.86 -17.13
C GLN A 182 4.96 3.09 -17.07
N GLY A 183 3.66 2.86 -17.19
CA GLY A 183 2.65 3.88 -16.94
C GLY A 183 2.09 3.72 -15.52
N SER A 184 2.14 4.77 -14.71
CA SER A 184 1.31 4.87 -13.51
C SER A 184 0.19 5.87 -13.78
N ILE A 185 -1.05 5.47 -13.52
CA ILE A 185 -2.19 6.39 -13.58
C ILE A 185 -2.36 6.98 -12.19
N ARG A 186 -2.12 8.29 -12.08
CA ARG A 186 -2.37 9.04 -10.85
C ARG A 186 -3.85 8.96 -10.49
N TYR A 187 -4.14 8.73 -9.21
CA TYR A 187 -5.50 8.59 -8.69
C TYR A 187 -6.40 9.77 -9.12
N GLU A 188 -5.84 10.97 -9.19
CA GLU A 188 -6.52 12.20 -9.58
C GLU A 188 -7.04 12.15 -11.03
N ALA A 189 -6.29 11.52 -11.94
CA ALA A 189 -6.74 11.31 -13.31
C ALA A 189 -7.89 10.29 -13.37
N LEU A 190 -7.79 9.22 -12.57
CA LEU A 190 -8.81 8.18 -12.46
C LEU A 190 -10.11 8.72 -11.86
N LYS A 191 -9.99 9.52 -10.79
CA LYS A 191 -11.11 10.19 -10.12
C LYS A 191 -11.85 11.15 -11.06
N LYS A 192 -11.13 12.00 -11.80
CA LYS A 192 -11.75 12.91 -12.79
C LYS A 192 -12.61 12.16 -13.82
N VAL A 193 -12.12 11.02 -14.33
CA VAL A 193 -12.87 10.20 -15.29
C VAL A 193 -14.10 9.57 -14.64
N TYR A 194 -13.98 9.12 -13.39
CA TYR A 194 -15.11 8.55 -12.65
C TYR A 194 -16.19 9.60 -12.34
N ASP A 195 -15.81 10.75 -11.79
CA ASP A 195 -16.72 11.83 -11.43
C ASP A 195 -17.49 12.36 -12.66
N ASN A 196 -16.82 12.43 -13.81
CA ASN A 196 -17.43 12.82 -15.09
C ASN A 196 -18.45 11.81 -15.66
N ARG A 197 -18.45 10.55 -15.18
CA ARG A 197 -19.45 9.54 -15.58
C ARG A 197 -20.69 9.52 -14.69
N VAL A 198 -20.61 10.16 -13.52
CA VAL A 198 -21.68 10.18 -12.51
C VAL A 198 -22.46 11.52 -12.55
N SER A 199 -22.04 12.47 -13.39
CA SER A 199 -22.80 13.68 -13.76
C SER A 199 -23.61 13.46 -15.03
#